data_AF-X1J6X4-F1
#
_entry.id   AF-X1J6X4-F1
#
_cell.length_a   1.000
_cell.length_b   1.000
_cell.length_c   1.000
_cell.angle_alpha   90.00
_cell.angle_beta   90.00
_cell.angle_gamma   90.00
#
_symmetry.space_group_name_H-M   'P 1'
#
loop_
_entity.id
_entity.type
_entity.pdbx_description
1 polymer ?
#
loop_
_entity_poly.entity_id
_entity_poly.type
_entity_poly.pdbx_seq_one_letter_code
_entity_poly.pdbx_strand_id
1 'polypeptide(L)'
;QISNEHYDTPTGLADIAGPRYGVFWIFIHFDSDLHVVYGTGSYKLAEAEMATVPPLPAAVSEFSALAAKIIVGSADPNFTSIVTAYETLFPVSTPPDHDDLGGIVADNHHARYIDAESAAVAAALIVIHAAIADAHHAAFVLADHTAIGDNAPHHARYTDAEALAVAEAIGVAAGLIGVHAGLPAVHHARYADAEAVTAAKTVKLDDFATPDDNADLNASTTRHGLFKKLDNVINHFLNGKGNWIEVVAGPTIATGSYLGNETDNRQIATGF
;
A
#
# COMPACT_ATOMS: atom_id res chain seq x y z
N GLN A 1 41.09 -61.95 -46.66
CA GLN A 1 40.03 -62.29 -47.64
C GLN A 1 39.10 -63.28 -46.97
N ILE A 2 37.78 -63.15 -47.17
CA ILE A 2 36.77 -64.04 -46.59
C ILE A 2 36.79 -65.37 -47.35
N SER A 3 36.71 -66.51 -46.66
CA SER A 3 36.59 -67.82 -47.33
C SER A 3 35.23 -67.91 -48.00
N ASN A 4 35.21 -68.02 -49.34
CA ASN A 4 34.01 -68.02 -50.17
C ASN A 4 33.71 -69.39 -50.80
N GLU A 5 34.28 -70.45 -50.23
CA GLU A 5 34.04 -71.83 -50.66
C GLU A 5 32.90 -72.48 -49.87
N HIS A 6 32.57 -71.93 -48.70
CA HIS A 6 31.61 -72.54 -47.78
C HIS A 6 30.56 -71.57 -47.25
N TYR A 7 29.40 -72.13 -46.89
CA TYR A 7 28.35 -71.49 -46.10
C TYR A 7 28.11 -72.29 -44.81
N ASP A 8 27.47 -71.68 -43.82
CA ASP A 8 27.26 -72.28 -42.51
C ASP A 8 25.99 -73.15 -42.48
N THR A 9 26.05 -74.25 -41.73
CA THR A 9 24.91 -75.12 -41.47
C THR A 9 24.89 -75.46 -39.98
N PRO A 10 23.74 -75.88 -39.41
CA PRO A 10 23.66 -76.23 -37.99
C PRO A 10 24.67 -77.29 -37.52
N THR A 11 25.28 -78.03 -38.44
CA THR A 11 26.24 -79.11 -38.16
C THR A 11 27.67 -78.80 -38.64
N GLY A 12 27.94 -77.60 -39.14
CA GLY A 12 29.26 -77.19 -39.65
C GLY A 12 29.22 -76.52 -41.03
N LEU A 13 30.36 -76.45 -41.70
CA LEU A 13 30.48 -75.80 -43.01
C LEU A 13 30.07 -76.74 -44.16
N ALA A 14 29.39 -76.19 -45.16
CA ALA A 14 29.00 -76.90 -46.39
C ALA A 14 29.42 -76.14 -47.64
N ASP A 15 29.68 -76.87 -48.74
CA ASP A 15 30.24 -76.30 -49.97
C ASP A 15 29.25 -75.45 -50.77
N ILE A 16 29.71 -74.30 -51.25
CA ILE A 16 29.00 -73.49 -52.24
C ILE A 16 29.28 -74.09 -53.63
N ALA A 17 28.51 -75.12 -54.00
CA ALA A 17 28.72 -75.84 -55.25
C ALA A 17 28.11 -75.11 -56.48
N GLY A 18 28.92 -74.93 -57.53
CA GLY A 18 28.51 -74.37 -58.83
C GLY A 18 28.68 -72.85 -58.95
N PRO A 19 28.18 -72.22 -60.03
CA PRO A 19 28.19 -70.76 -60.20
C PRO A 19 27.14 -70.12 -59.28
N ARG A 20 27.38 -70.21 -57.98
CA ARG A 20 26.52 -69.75 -56.89
C ARG A 20 27.31 -68.80 -56.00
N TYR A 21 26.56 -68.04 -55.22
CA TYR A 21 27.08 -66.97 -54.39
C TYR A 21 26.90 -67.32 -52.91
N GLY A 22 27.96 -67.06 -52.13
CA GLY A 22 27.92 -67.00 -50.67
C GLY A 22 27.53 -65.59 -50.22
N VAL A 23 26.81 -65.52 -49.10
CA VAL A 23 26.45 -64.27 -48.44
C VAL A 23 27.16 -64.21 -47.10
N PHE A 24 27.82 -63.10 -46.82
CA PHE A 24 28.57 -62.88 -45.59
C PHE A 24 28.13 -61.59 -44.94
N TRP A 25 27.98 -61.61 -43.63
CA TRP A 25 27.50 -60.47 -42.85
C TRP A 25 28.61 -59.99 -41.94
N ILE A 26 28.94 -58.69 -42.03
CA ILE A 26 30.00 -58.05 -41.27
C ILE A 26 29.38 -57.29 -40.11
N PHE A 27 29.87 -57.56 -38.92
CA PHE A 27 29.46 -56.89 -37.69
C PHE A 27 30.65 -56.18 -37.05
N ILE A 28 30.42 -54.99 -36.50
CA ILE A 28 31.39 -54.26 -35.69
C ILE A 28 31.04 -54.49 -34.23
N HIS A 29 31.95 -55.11 -33.49
CA HIS A 29 31.85 -55.31 -32.04
C HIS A 29 32.17 -54.00 -31.29
N PHE A 30 31.67 -53.86 -30.06
CA PHE A 30 31.95 -52.68 -29.23
C PHE A 30 33.45 -52.46 -28.95
N ASP A 31 34.24 -53.54 -28.94
CA ASP A 31 35.70 -53.49 -28.79
C ASP A 31 36.45 -53.12 -30.09
N SER A 32 35.72 -52.70 -31.14
CA SER A 32 36.24 -52.35 -32.48
C SER A 32 36.74 -53.53 -33.34
N ASP A 33 36.50 -54.77 -32.91
CA ASP A 33 36.75 -55.95 -33.71
C ASP A 33 35.67 -56.16 -34.78
N LEU A 34 36.07 -56.71 -35.94
CA LEU A 34 35.13 -57.09 -37.00
C LEU A 34 34.87 -58.59 -36.97
N HIS A 35 33.59 -58.96 -36.83
CA HIS A 35 33.14 -60.34 -36.95
C HIS A 35 32.49 -60.58 -38.31
N VAL A 36 32.80 -61.74 -38.90
CA VAL A 36 32.18 -62.21 -40.15
C VAL A 36 31.29 -63.39 -39.81
N VAL A 37 29.99 -63.24 -40.08
CA VAL A 37 29.01 -64.31 -39.96
C VAL A 37 28.72 -64.87 -41.35
N TYR A 38 28.93 -66.17 -41.49
CA TYR A 38 28.66 -66.90 -42.72
C TYR A 38 27.15 -67.03 -42.92
N GLY A 39 26.67 -66.84 -44.15
CA GLY A 39 25.28 -67.11 -44.51
C GLY A 39 24.97 -68.61 -44.45
N THR A 40 23.69 -68.95 -44.45
CA THR A 40 23.20 -70.32 -44.22
C THR A 40 22.82 -71.08 -45.49
N GLY A 41 23.20 -70.58 -46.65
CA GLY A 41 22.84 -71.19 -47.93
C GLY A 41 23.77 -70.85 -49.08
N SER A 42 23.53 -71.54 -50.18
CA SER A 42 24.18 -71.33 -51.48
C SER A 42 23.15 -70.80 -52.46
N TYR A 43 23.37 -69.60 -53.00
CA TYR A 43 22.32 -68.80 -53.66
C TYR A 43 22.63 -68.50 -55.14
N LYS A 44 21.61 -68.26 -55.95
CA LYS A 44 21.76 -67.47 -57.19
C LYS A 44 21.87 -65.99 -56.84
N LEU A 45 22.40 -65.14 -57.74
CA LEU A 45 22.66 -63.72 -57.43
C LEU A 45 21.44 -62.99 -56.86
N ALA A 46 20.28 -63.10 -57.52
CA ALA A 46 19.04 -62.47 -57.04
C ALA A 46 18.57 -63.01 -55.67
N GLU A 47 18.82 -64.29 -55.38
CA GLU A 47 18.50 -64.88 -54.07
C GLU A 47 19.47 -64.39 -52.99
N ALA A 48 20.75 -64.19 -53.34
CA ALA A 48 21.78 -63.65 -52.44
C ALA A 48 21.49 -62.18 -52.07
N GLU A 49 20.98 -61.40 -53.01
CA GLU A 49 20.53 -60.02 -52.78
C GLU A 49 19.35 -59.94 -51.81
N MET A 50 18.48 -60.95 -51.79
CA MET A 50 17.33 -61.04 -50.89
C MET A 50 17.61 -61.82 -49.59
N ALA A 51 18.81 -62.38 -49.43
CA ALA A 51 19.16 -63.12 -48.23
C ALA A 51 19.08 -62.23 -46.97
N THR A 52 18.53 -62.80 -45.90
CA THR A 52 18.36 -62.18 -44.58
C THR A 52 19.47 -62.59 -43.63
N VAL A 53 19.65 -61.83 -42.54
CA VAL A 53 20.66 -62.11 -41.52
C VAL A 53 20.38 -63.49 -40.89
N PRO A 54 21.36 -64.41 -40.84
CA PRO A 54 21.20 -65.72 -40.22
C PRO A 54 21.12 -65.61 -38.68
N PRO A 55 20.70 -66.67 -37.97
CA PRO A 55 20.77 -66.71 -36.52
C PRO A 55 22.19 -66.40 -36.03
N LEU A 56 22.30 -65.37 -35.18
CA LEU A 56 23.60 -64.85 -34.73
C LEU A 56 24.09 -65.62 -33.49
N PRO A 57 25.39 -65.94 -33.40
CA PRO A 57 26.00 -66.36 -32.15
C PRO A 57 25.88 -65.28 -31.06
N ALA A 58 25.77 -65.69 -29.78
CA ALA A 58 25.59 -64.79 -28.64
C ALA A 58 26.63 -63.65 -28.60
N ALA A 59 27.89 -63.96 -28.91
CA ALA A 59 28.98 -62.99 -28.96
C ALA A 59 28.77 -61.84 -29.97
N VAL A 60 28.03 -62.08 -31.05
CA VAL A 60 27.75 -61.05 -32.08
C VAL A 60 26.37 -60.41 -31.85
N SER A 61 25.40 -61.15 -31.29
CA SER A 61 24.04 -60.64 -31.09
C SER A 61 23.89 -59.62 -29.96
N GLU A 62 24.74 -59.67 -28.92
CA GLU A 62 24.57 -58.83 -27.73
C GLU A 62 25.21 -57.43 -27.85
N PHE A 63 26.41 -57.34 -28.44
CA PHE A 63 27.19 -56.09 -28.44
C PHE A 63 27.84 -55.75 -29.79
N SER A 64 27.17 -56.07 -30.91
CA SER A 64 27.65 -55.68 -32.24
C SER A 64 26.59 -54.97 -33.09
N ALA A 65 27.03 -54.11 -34.01
CA ALA A 65 26.18 -53.48 -35.02
C ALA A 65 26.46 -54.08 -36.41
N LEU A 66 25.41 -54.29 -37.21
CA LEU A 66 25.56 -54.73 -38.60
C LEU A 66 26.21 -53.62 -39.43
N ALA A 67 27.32 -53.93 -40.09
CA ALA A 67 28.09 -52.98 -40.88
C ALA A 67 27.90 -53.17 -42.39
N ALA A 68 27.88 -54.41 -42.87
CA ALA A 68 27.75 -54.71 -44.29
C ALA A 68 27.26 -56.13 -44.57
N LYS A 69 26.68 -56.31 -45.76
CA LYS A 69 26.45 -57.59 -46.44
C LYS A 69 27.37 -57.68 -47.65
N ILE A 70 28.11 -58.77 -47.76
CA ILE A 70 29.03 -59.04 -48.87
C ILE A 70 28.54 -60.28 -49.61
N ILE A 71 28.45 -60.19 -50.93
CA ILE A 71 28.11 -61.30 -51.83
C ILE A 71 29.35 -61.64 -52.65
N VAL A 72 29.73 -62.91 -52.67
CA VAL A 72 30.93 -63.39 -53.37
C VAL A 72 30.59 -64.67 -54.12
N GLY A 73 31.03 -64.79 -55.38
CA GLY A 73 30.94 -66.03 -56.14
C GLY A 73 31.82 -67.13 -55.52
N SER A 74 31.44 -68.39 -55.71
CA SER A 74 32.22 -69.55 -55.25
C SER A 74 33.63 -69.53 -55.84
N ALA A 75 34.65 -69.59 -54.96
CA ALA A 75 36.08 -69.50 -55.30
C ALA A 75 36.48 -68.28 -56.17
N ASP A 76 35.65 -67.22 -56.20
CA ASP A 76 35.93 -65.98 -56.92
C ASP A 76 36.91 -65.11 -56.11
N PRO A 77 38.03 -64.63 -56.70
CA PRO A 77 38.94 -63.73 -55.99
C PRO A 77 38.34 -62.33 -55.72
N ASN A 78 37.22 -61.96 -56.35
CA ASN A 78 36.62 -60.63 -56.25
C ASN A 78 35.25 -60.64 -55.58
N PHE A 79 34.93 -59.56 -54.87
CA PHE A 79 33.60 -59.35 -54.33
C PHE A 79 32.62 -58.98 -55.44
N THR A 80 31.47 -59.65 -55.48
CA THR A 80 30.41 -59.39 -56.46
C THR A 80 29.59 -58.17 -56.04
N SER A 81 29.28 -58.05 -54.75
CA SER A 81 28.54 -56.91 -54.21
C SER A 81 28.93 -56.67 -52.75
N ILE A 82 29.06 -55.40 -52.38
CA ILE A 82 29.21 -54.96 -51.00
C ILE A 82 28.10 -53.95 -50.75
N VAL A 83 27.23 -54.27 -49.81
CA VAL A 83 26.09 -53.44 -49.41
C VAL A 83 26.32 -53.03 -47.97
N THR A 84 26.43 -51.74 -47.68
CA THR A 84 26.73 -51.24 -46.34
C THR A 84 25.47 -50.78 -45.61
N ALA A 85 25.46 -50.88 -44.29
CA ALA A 85 24.37 -50.40 -43.44
C ALA A 85 24.29 -48.86 -43.39
N TYR A 86 25.32 -48.18 -43.90
CA TYR A 86 25.39 -46.72 -43.99
C TYR A 86 24.73 -46.16 -45.24
N GLU A 87 24.63 -46.96 -46.31
CA GLU A 87 24.07 -46.54 -47.61
C GLU A 87 22.70 -47.16 -47.90
N THR A 88 22.40 -48.33 -47.31
CA THR A 88 21.11 -49.00 -47.47
C THR A 88 20.55 -49.44 -46.13
N LEU A 89 19.29 -49.08 -45.88
CA LEU A 89 18.58 -49.49 -44.68
C LEU A 89 18.34 -51.00 -44.73
N PHE A 90 19.07 -51.77 -43.92
CA PHE A 90 18.66 -53.13 -43.63
C PHE A 90 17.37 -53.06 -42.79
N PRO A 91 16.34 -53.89 -43.05
CA PRO A 91 15.20 -53.96 -42.17
C PRO A 91 15.71 -54.41 -40.80
N VAL A 92 15.88 -53.46 -39.89
CA VAL A 92 16.06 -53.75 -38.48
C VAL A 92 14.79 -54.49 -38.08
N SER A 93 14.94 -55.70 -37.52
CA SER A 93 13.82 -56.31 -36.82
C SER A 93 13.26 -55.24 -35.90
N THR A 94 11.94 -55.01 -35.95
CA THR A 94 11.27 -54.09 -35.01
C THR A 94 11.88 -54.31 -33.63
N PRO A 95 12.22 -53.24 -32.90
CA PRO A 95 12.88 -53.39 -31.62
C PRO A 95 12.20 -54.50 -30.82
N PRO A 96 12.96 -55.46 -30.25
CA PRO A 96 12.42 -56.35 -29.24
C PRO A 96 11.68 -55.44 -28.28
N ASP A 97 10.42 -55.76 -28.06
CA ASP A 97 9.52 -55.03 -27.19
C ASP A 97 10.29 -54.25 -26.11
N HIS A 98 10.23 -52.92 -26.14
CA HIS A 98 10.90 -52.07 -25.15
C HIS A 98 10.17 -52.14 -23.81
N ASP A 99 9.56 -53.28 -23.51
CA ASP A 99 8.71 -53.53 -22.36
C ASP A 99 9.47 -53.51 -21.04
N ASP A 100 10.80 -53.34 -21.06
CA ASP A 100 11.58 -52.86 -19.91
C ASP A 100 11.30 -51.38 -19.53
N LEU A 101 10.41 -50.70 -20.28
CA LEU A 101 9.65 -49.50 -19.89
C LEU A 101 8.14 -49.62 -20.22
N GLY A 102 7.68 -50.81 -20.61
CA GLY A 102 6.32 -51.08 -21.11
C GLY A 102 5.25 -51.30 -20.05
N GLY A 103 5.62 -51.30 -18.77
CA GLY A 103 4.68 -51.28 -17.65
C GLY A 103 4.25 -49.88 -17.19
N ILE A 104 4.41 -48.85 -18.03
CA ILE A 104 3.86 -47.49 -17.76
C ILE A 104 2.55 -47.28 -18.55
N VAL A 105 1.91 -48.34 -19.01
CA VAL A 105 0.48 -48.29 -19.35
C VAL A 105 -0.30 -48.89 -18.19
N ALA A 106 -1.26 -48.12 -17.64
CA ALA A 106 -2.40 -48.44 -16.76
C ALA A 106 -2.41 -49.68 -15.83
N ASP A 107 -1.30 -50.37 -15.62
CA ASP A 107 -1.11 -51.47 -14.70
C ASP A 107 -0.07 -51.06 -13.65
N ASN A 108 -0.27 -51.60 -12.47
CA ASN A 108 0.45 -51.61 -11.19
C ASN A 108 1.55 -50.57 -10.80
N HIS A 109 2.15 -49.77 -11.68
CA HIS A 109 3.15 -48.75 -11.32
C HIS A 109 2.55 -47.38 -10.94
N HIS A 110 1.32 -47.07 -11.37
CA HIS A 110 0.56 -45.92 -10.85
C HIS A 110 -0.25 -46.25 -9.58
N ALA A 111 -0.16 -47.48 -9.06
CA ALA A 111 -0.82 -47.88 -7.82
C ALA A 111 -0.15 -47.32 -6.55
N ARG A 112 0.97 -46.59 -6.66
CA ARG A 112 1.60 -45.94 -5.50
C ARG A 112 1.03 -44.57 -5.15
N TYR A 113 0.06 -44.09 -5.92
CA TYR A 113 -0.89 -43.05 -5.50
C TYR A 113 -2.23 -43.36 -6.15
N ILE A 114 -2.96 -44.35 -5.63
CA ILE A 114 -4.37 -44.52 -6.02
C ILE A 114 -5.06 -43.20 -5.70
N ASP A 115 -5.87 -42.67 -6.61
CA ASP A 115 -6.70 -41.49 -6.39
C ASP A 115 -7.49 -41.59 -5.08
N ALA A 116 -7.76 -42.81 -4.60
CA ALA A 116 -8.36 -43.10 -3.31
C ALA A 116 -7.44 -42.83 -2.11
N GLU A 117 -6.15 -43.15 -2.16
CA GLU A 117 -5.19 -42.79 -1.09
C GLU A 117 -4.89 -41.29 -1.11
N SER A 118 -4.73 -40.71 -2.30
CA SER A 118 -4.58 -39.26 -2.46
C SER A 118 -5.86 -38.52 -2.01
N ALA A 119 -7.05 -39.03 -2.35
CA ALA A 119 -8.32 -38.49 -1.88
C ALA A 119 -8.55 -38.75 -0.39
N ALA A 120 -8.08 -39.87 0.18
CA ALA A 120 -8.15 -40.13 1.61
C ALA A 120 -7.21 -39.21 2.40
N VAL A 121 -6.00 -38.96 1.88
CA VAL A 121 -5.07 -37.99 2.45
C VAL A 121 -5.60 -36.57 2.28
N ALA A 122 -6.18 -36.22 1.13
CA ALA A 122 -6.81 -34.93 0.92
C ALA A 122 -8.06 -34.75 1.81
N ALA A 123 -8.90 -35.77 1.97
CA ALA A 123 -10.06 -35.73 2.85
C ALA A 123 -9.64 -35.64 4.32
N ALA A 124 -8.63 -36.40 4.75
CA ALA A 124 -8.06 -36.30 6.09
C ALA A 124 -7.45 -34.90 6.33
N LEU A 125 -6.75 -34.35 5.33
CA LEU A 125 -6.15 -33.02 5.41
C LEU A 125 -7.23 -31.93 5.43
N ILE A 126 -8.34 -32.08 4.70
CA ILE A 126 -9.49 -31.17 4.75
C ILE A 126 -10.16 -31.22 6.13
N VAL A 127 -10.35 -32.41 6.70
CA VAL A 127 -10.90 -32.59 8.06
C VAL A 127 -9.98 -31.96 9.10
N ILE A 128 -8.66 -32.12 8.96
CA ILE A 128 -7.66 -31.49 9.85
C ILE A 128 -7.69 -29.97 9.69
N HIS A 129 -7.75 -29.43 8.46
CA HIS A 129 -7.87 -27.99 8.24
C HIS A 129 -9.18 -27.42 8.81
N ALA A 130 -10.30 -28.14 8.66
CA ALA A 130 -11.57 -27.75 9.23
C ALA A 130 -11.52 -27.79 10.77
N ALA A 131 -10.93 -28.83 11.36
CA ALA A 131 -10.76 -28.93 12.81
C ALA A 131 -9.81 -27.86 13.37
N ILE A 132 -8.75 -27.50 12.64
CA ILE A 132 -7.84 -26.41 13.01
C ILE A 132 -8.54 -25.06 12.85
N ALA A 133 -9.34 -24.86 11.80
CA ALA A 133 -10.12 -23.64 11.62
C ALA A 133 -11.19 -23.49 12.73
N ASP A 134 -11.90 -24.56 13.06
CA ASP A 134 -12.82 -24.60 14.20
C ASP A 134 -12.09 -24.39 15.52
N ALA A 135 -10.90 -24.97 15.71
CA ALA A 135 -10.07 -24.73 16.89
C ALA A 135 -9.54 -23.29 16.93
N HIS A 136 -9.20 -22.67 15.79
CA HIS A 136 -8.84 -21.26 15.69
C HIS A 136 -10.03 -20.34 15.98
N HIS A 137 -11.22 -20.70 15.51
CA HIS A 137 -12.47 -20.01 15.81
C HIS A 137 -12.96 -20.28 17.24
N ALA A 138 -12.55 -21.39 17.86
CA ALA A 138 -12.82 -21.70 19.26
C ALA A 138 -11.75 -21.10 20.20
N ALA A 139 -10.53 -20.87 19.73
CA ALA A 139 -9.50 -20.11 20.43
C ALA A 139 -9.75 -18.60 20.37
N PHE A 140 -10.55 -18.16 19.41
CA PHE A 140 -11.19 -16.84 19.34
C PHE A 140 -12.69 -17.00 19.57
N VAL A 141 -13.08 -17.34 20.80
CA VAL A 141 -14.50 -17.46 21.15
C VAL A 141 -15.16 -16.09 20.91
N LEU A 142 -16.49 -16.04 20.74
CA LEU A 142 -17.22 -14.76 20.79
C LEU A 142 -16.88 -13.96 22.08
N ALA A 143 -16.50 -14.64 23.16
CA ALA A 143 -15.97 -14.00 24.38
C ALA A 143 -14.63 -13.24 24.18
N ASP A 144 -13.80 -13.63 23.22
CA ASP A 144 -12.56 -12.95 22.86
C ASP A 144 -12.79 -11.85 21.79
N HIS A 145 -13.79 -12.03 20.91
CA HIS A 145 -14.23 -11.00 19.96
C HIS A 145 -15.13 -9.93 20.58
N THR A 146 -15.82 -10.22 21.69
CA THR A 146 -16.52 -9.22 22.52
C THR A 146 -15.57 -8.31 23.29
N ALA A 147 -14.26 -8.34 23.01
CA ALA A 147 -13.34 -7.28 23.40
C ALA A 147 -13.14 -6.21 22.29
N ILE A 148 -13.50 -6.48 21.02
CA ILE A 148 -13.24 -5.55 19.90
C ILE A 148 -14.41 -5.40 18.90
N GLY A 149 -15.36 -6.34 18.77
CA GLY A 149 -16.26 -6.43 17.60
C GLY A 149 -17.76 -6.17 17.82
N ASP A 150 -18.27 -6.25 19.05
CA ASP A 150 -19.71 -6.25 19.32
C ASP A 150 -19.99 -5.53 20.61
N ASN A 151 -19.87 -4.19 20.56
CA ASN A 151 -20.14 -3.32 21.70
C ASN A 151 -19.38 -3.73 22.98
N ALA A 152 -18.23 -4.37 22.74
CA ALA A 152 -17.25 -4.78 23.70
C ALA A 152 -17.00 -3.69 24.74
N PRO A 153 -16.95 -4.03 26.05
CA PRO A 153 -16.77 -3.07 27.12
C PRO A 153 -15.32 -2.55 27.18
N HIS A 154 -14.75 -2.11 26.05
CA HIS A 154 -13.61 -1.21 26.04
C HIS A 154 -13.96 0.16 26.66
N HIS A 155 -15.25 0.41 26.92
CA HIS A 155 -15.73 1.47 27.81
C HIS A 155 -15.81 1.05 29.29
N ALA A 156 -15.30 -0.11 29.73
CA ALA A 156 -15.25 -0.49 31.14
C ALA A 156 -14.32 0.39 32.01
N ARG A 157 -13.68 1.41 31.44
CA ARG A 157 -13.08 2.50 32.25
C ARG A 157 -14.12 3.47 32.82
N TYR A 158 -15.38 3.32 32.41
CA TYR A 158 -16.50 4.02 32.99
C TYR A 158 -17.58 2.98 33.26
N THR A 159 -17.83 2.67 34.52
CA THR A 159 -19.11 2.06 34.93
C THR A 159 -20.25 2.83 34.25
N ASP A 160 -21.36 2.18 33.92
CA ASP A 160 -22.57 2.83 33.40
C ASP A 160 -22.92 4.13 34.17
N ALA A 161 -22.66 4.18 35.48
CA ALA A 161 -22.71 5.37 36.30
C ALA A 161 -21.66 6.45 35.96
N GLU A 162 -20.39 6.10 35.77
CA GLU A 162 -19.34 7.04 35.34
C GLU A 162 -19.53 7.49 33.88
N ALA A 163 -20.04 6.62 33.01
CA ALA A 163 -20.34 6.93 31.61
C ALA A 163 -21.55 7.85 31.53
N LEU A 164 -22.57 7.63 32.37
CA LEU A 164 -23.71 8.52 32.54
C LEU A 164 -23.29 9.84 33.18
N ALA A 165 -22.40 9.84 34.17
CA ALA A 165 -21.85 11.05 34.77
C ALA A 165 -20.98 11.85 33.79
N VAL A 166 -20.22 11.17 32.92
CA VAL A 166 -19.46 11.81 31.85
C VAL A 166 -20.39 12.29 30.73
N ALA A 167 -21.44 11.56 30.38
CA ALA A 167 -22.44 11.99 29.40
C ALA A 167 -23.30 13.15 29.92
N GLU A 168 -23.65 13.17 31.21
CA GLU A 168 -24.26 14.31 31.90
C GLU A 168 -23.28 15.47 31.99
N ALA A 169 -22.00 15.24 32.31
CA ALA A 169 -20.98 16.29 32.34
C ALA A 169 -20.71 16.87 30.95
N ILE A 170 -20.68 16.04 29.90
CA ILE A 170 -20.57 16.45 28.50
C ILE A 170 -21.87 17.13 28.04
N GLY A 171 -23.04 16.67 28.46
CA GLY A 171 -24.33 17.29 28.19
C GLY A 171 -24.48 18.65 28.89
N VAL A 172 -23.99 18.77 30.12
CA VAL A 172 -23.86 20.02 30.87
C VAL A 172 -22.81 20.91 30.23
N ALA A 173 -21.68 20.37 29.75
CA ALA A 173 -20.67 21.14 29.03
C ALA A 173 -21.17 21.59 27.65
N ALA A 174 -21.91 20.77 26.92
CA ALA A 174 -22.53 21.13 25.65
C ALA A 174 -23.67 22.13 25.86
N GLY A 175 -24.42 22.02 26.96
CA GLY A 175 -25.37 23.02 27.42
C GLY A 175 -24.67 24.33 27.81
N LEU A 176 -23.53 24.27 28.50
CA LEU A 176 -22.72 25.43 28.89
C LEU A 176 -22.02 26.07 27.70
N ILE A 177 -21.56 25.27 26.72
CA ILE A 177 -20.98 25.70 25.44
C ILE A 177 -22.08 26.26 24.53
N GLY A 178 -23.27 25.68 24.53
CA GLY A 178 -24.45 26.22 23.86
C GLY A 178 -24.92 27.54 24.48
N VAL A 179 -24.85 27.66 25.81
CA VAL A 179 -25.00 28.93 26.53
C VAL A 179 -23.85 29.88 26.18
N HIS A 180 -22.59 29.42 26.10
CA HIS A 180 -21.45 30.27 25.72
C HIS A 180 -21.50 30.74 24.25
N ALA A 181 -21.98 29.90 23.34
CA ALA A 181 -22.14 30.18 21.92
C ALA A 181 -23.43 30.98 21.64
N GLY A 182 -24.45 30.79 22.49
CA GLY A 182 -25.71 31.52 22.49
C GLY A 182 -25.68 32.81 23.31
N LEU A 183 -24.68 33.02 24.17
CA LEU A 183 -24.30 34.31 24.74
C LEU A 183 -23.72 35.12 23.58
N PRO A 184 -24.50 36.03 22.96
CA PRO A 184 -24.06 36.71 21.77
C PRO A 184 -22.98 37.70 22.20
N ALA A 185 -21.69 37.36 22.03
CA ALA A 185 -20.59 38.31 22.15
C ALA A 185 -20.80 39.37 23.26
N VAL A 186 -21.28 38.97 24.45
CA VAL A 186 -21.74 39.94 25.47
C VAL A 186 -20.55 40.78 25.97
N HIS A 187 -19.33 40.27 25.77
CA HIS A 187 -18.10 40.99 26.04
C HIS A 187 -17.64 41.97 24.94
N HIS A 188 -18.18 41.90 23.72
CA HIS A 188 -17.88 42.82 22.62
C HIS A 188 -19.09 43.63 22.12
N ALA A 189 -20.29 43.37 22.63
CA ALA A 189 -21.40 44.31 22.60
C ALA A 189 -21.20 45.52 23.55
N ARG A 190 -20.04 45.61 24.23
CA ARG A 190 -19.70 46.67 25.19
C ARG A 190 -19.71 48.11 24.65
N TYR A 191 -19.91 48.32 23.34
CA TYR A 191 -20.08 49.66 22.77
C TYR A 191 -21.26 49.80 21.79
N ALA A 192 -22.19 48.83 21.77
CA ALA A 192 -23.46 48.95 21.07
C ALA A 192 -24.65 48.89 22.03
N ASP A 193 -24.38 48.79 23.33
CA ASP A 193 -25.39 49.01 24.33
C ASP A 193 -25.79 50.48 24.29
N ALA A 194 -26.92 50.73 23.60
CA ALA A 194 -27.52 52.05 23.55
C ALA A 194 -27.76 52.59 24.97
N GLU A 195 -27.92 51.71 25.97
CA GLU A 195 -28.02 52.06 27.38
C GLU A 195 -26.70 52.65 27.90
N ALA A 196 -25.55 52.03 27.63
CA ALA A 196 -24.22 52.54 28.00
C ALA A 196 -23.81 53.81 27.24
N VAL A 197 -24.13 53.92 25.94
CA VAL A 197 -23.88 55.15 25.15
C VAL A 197 -24.76 56.29 25.64
N THR A 198 -25.99 55.96 26.04
CA THR A 198 -26.90 56.90 26.69
C THR A 198 -26.34 57.31 28.04
N ALA A 199 -25.83 56.38 28.85
CA ALA A 199 -25.19 56.69 30.14
C ALA A 199 -23.91 57.54 29.99
N ALA A 200 -23.06 57.28 29.00
CA ALA A 200 -21.84 58.04 28.78
C ALA A 200 -22.10 59.50 28.37
N LYS A 201 -23.13 59.77 27.57
CA LYS A 201 -23.56 61.14 27.23
C LYS A 201 -24.16 61.89 28.41
N THR A 202 -24.49 61.17 29.49
CA THR A 202 -25.10 61.75 30.70
C THR A 202 -24.09 62.21 31.74
N VAL A 203 -22.79 61.90 31.57
CA VAL A 203 -21.79 62.40 32.50
C VAL A 203 -21.28 63.76 32.05
N LYS A 204 -21.50 64.75 32.92
CA LYS A 204 -20.90 66.08 32.78
C LYS A 204 -19.41 65.97 33.02
N LEU A 205 -18.70 66.80 32.28
CA LEU A 205 -17.27 66.65 32.16
C LEU A 205 -16.54 66.83 33.50
N ASP A 206 -17.01 67.72 34.36
CA ASP A 206 -16.38 68.03 35.65
C ASP A 206 -16.70 67.01 36.76
N ASP A 207 -17.60 66.05 36.53
CA ASP A 207 -18.29 65.33 37.61
C ASP A 207 -18.07 63.81 37.62
N PHE A 208 -16.94 63.35 37.10
CA PHE A 208 -16.52 61.98 37.35
C PHE A 208 -15.93 61.85 38.76
N ALA A 209 -16.82 61.71 39.76
CA ALA A 209 -16.54 61.39 41.17
C ALA A 209 -15.74 62.42 41.99
N THR A 210 -14.98 63.34 41.38
CA THR A 210 -14.31 64.45 42.09
C THR A 210 -14.29 65.65 41.15
N PRO A 211 -14.95 66.77 41.52
CA PRO A 211 -14.93 68.00 40.75
C PRO A 211 -13.49 68.45 40.46
N ASP A 212 -13.15 68.62 39.19
CA ASP A 212 -11.85 69.14 38.79
C ASP A 212 -11.89 70.68 38.66
N ASP A 213 -10.71 71.28 38.58
CA ASP A 213 -10.55 72.73 38.65
C ASP A 213 -10.35 73.36 37.25
N ASN A 214 -10.79 72.61 36.25
CA ASN A 214 -10.44 72.81 34.86
C ASN A 214 -11.42 73.79 34.21
N ALA A 215 -10.95 74.45 33.15
CA ALA A 215 -11.70 75.56 32.58
C ALA A 215 -12.74 75.13 31.52
N ASP A 216 -12.96 73.84 31.37
CA ASP A 216 -13.79 73.23 30.37
C ASP A 216 -15.26 73.31 30.75
N LEU A 217 -16.08 73.28 29.70
CA LEU A 217 -17.46 73.69 29.74
C LEU A 217 -17.70 75.07 30.35
N ASN A 218 -16.74 75.91 30.73
CA ASN A 218 -17.02 77.17 31.41
C ASN A 218 -17.94 78.14 30.65
N ALA A 219 -18.63 78.97 31.42
CA ALA A 219 -19.44 80.06 30.95
C ALA A 219 -18.63 81.00 30.05
N SER A 220 -19.23 81.39 28.93
CA SER A 220 -18.65 82.26 27.92
C SER A 220 -19.73 83.16 27.33
N THR A 221 -19.33 84.05 26.43
CA THR A 221 -20.29 84.93 25.74
C THR A 221 -21.17 84.21 24.72
N THR A 222 -20.89 82.94 24.41
CA THR A 222 -21.61 82.16 23.39
C THR A 222 -22.25 80.88 23.93
N ARG A 223 -21.83 80.40 25.10
CA ARG A 223 -22.30 79.16 25.75
C ARG A 223 -22.33 79.35 27.27
N HIS A 224 -23.41 78.90 27.90
CA HIS A 224 -23.70 79.16 29.31
C HIS A 224 -22.79 78.43 30.32
N GLY A 225 -22.35 77.22 29.99
CA GLY A 225 -21.23 76.56 30.64
C GLY A 225 -21.18 76.39 32.18
N LEU A 226 -20.07 75.88 32.71
CA LEU A 226 -19.72 75.74 34.14
C LEU A 226 -19.13 77.03 34.70
N PHE A 227 -19.09 77.19 36.01
CA PHE A 227 -18.47 78.37 36.61
C PHE A 227 -16.96 78.24 36.63
N LYS A 228 -16.26 79.26 36.13
CA LYS A 228 -14.80 79.24 36.08
C LYS A 228 -14.21 79.18 37.49
N LYS A 229 -13.16 78.37 37.66
CA LYS A 229 -12.36 78.33 38.88
C LYS A 229 -12.05 79.74 39.41
N LEU A 230 -12.25 79.93 40.71
CA LEU A 230 -11.84 81.13 41.43
C LEU A 230 -10.31 81.28 41.37
N ASP A 231 -9.85 82.51 41.20
CA ASP A 231 -8.41 82.84 41.13
C ASP A 231 -7.76 83.07 42.49
N ASN A 232 -8.55 82.99 43.57
CA ASN A 232 -8.11 83.22 44.95
C ASN A 232 -7.55 84.64 45.19
N VAL A 233 -8.06 85.65 44.47
CA VAL A 233 -7.68 87.06 44.67
C VAL A 233 -8.90 87.87 45.17
N ILE A 234 -8.80 88.40 46.38
CA ILE A 234 -9.92 89.07 47.06
C ILE A 234 -10.43 90.33 46.33
N ASN A 235 -9.55 90.98 45.57
CA ASN A 235 -9.88 92.22 44.84
C ASN A 235 -10.26 91.95 43.39
N HIS A 236 -10.47 90.71 42.98
CA HIS A 236 -10.88 90.39 41.61
C HIS A 236 -12.40 90.12 41.52
N PHE A 237 -13.01 90.59 40.44
CA PHE A 237 -14.40 90.29 40.08
C PHE A 237 -14.50 89.77 38.64
N LEU A 238 -15.48 88.91 38.36
CA LEU A 238 -15.69 88.37 37.01
C LEU A 238 -16.50 89.37 36.17
N ASN A 239 -16.03 89.72 34.98
CA ASN A 239 -16.77 90.59 34.05
C ASN A 239 -17.70 89.80 33.11
N GLY A 240 -18.56 90.51 32.37
CA GLY A 240 -19.52 89.92 31.43
C GLY A 240 -18.92 89.17 30.23
N LYS A 241 -17.59 89.11 30.10
CA LYS A 241 -16.87 88.30 29.12
C LYS A 241 -16.23 87.04 29.73
N GLY A 242 -16.38 86.83 31.04
CA GLY A 242 -15.82 85.70 31.78
C GLY A 242 -14.36 85.89 32.23
N ASN A 243 -13.87 87.14 32.30
CA ASN A 243 -12.52 87.45 32.77
C ASN A 243 -12.53 88.00 34.20
N TRP A 244 -11.56 87.59 35.01
CA TRP A 244 -11.26 88.21 36.30
C TRP A 244 -10.65 89.60 36.08
N ILE A 245 -11.17 90.61 36.79
CA ILE A 245 -10.77 92.02 36.71
C ILE A 245 -10.44 92.55 38.11
N GLU A 246 -9.32 93.25 38.25
CA GLU A 246 -8.89 93.86 39.51
C GLU A 246 -9.68 95.13 39.84
N VAL A 247 -10.12 95.23 41.10
CA VAL A 247 -10.64 96.47 41.70
C VAL A 247 -9.45 97.31 42.14
N VAL A 248 -9.17 98.37 41.40
CA VAL A 248 -8.22 99.40 41.80
C VAL A 248 -8.95 100.45 42.63
N ALA A 249 -8.43 100.80 43.82
CA ALA A 249 -8.96 101.90 44.60
C ALA A 249 -8.88 103.20 43.80
N GLY A 250 -10.03 103.76 43.42
CA GLY A 250 -10.09 105.12 42.87
C GLY A 250 -9.68 106.16 43.93
N PRO A 251 -9.29 107.39 43.53
CA PRO A 251 -8.97 108.44 44.48
C PRO A 251 -10.10 108.62 45.49
N THR A 252 -9.77 108.57 46.77
CA THR A 252 -10.70 108.75 47.87
C THR A 252 -11.35 110.12 47.72
N ILE A 253 -12.69 110.18 47.69
CA ILE A 253 -13.41 111.46 47.75
C ILE A 253 -13.22 111.98 49.17
N ALA A 254 -12.25 112.88 49.38
CA ALA A 254 -12.15 113.64 50.61
C ALA A 254 -13.42 114.48 50.77
N THR A 255 -14.01 114.40 51.95
CA THR A 255 -15.19 115.17 52.36
C THR A 255 -14.99 116.66 52.04
N GLY A 256 -15.72 117.20 51.05
CA GLY A 256 -16.01 118.63 50.97
C GLY A 256 -15.71 119.42 49.70
N SER A 257 -15.15 118.89 48.61
CA SER A 257 -15.13 119.62 47.34
C SER A 257 -14.88 118.72 46.13
N TYR A 258 -15.94 118.35 45.42
CA TYR A 258 -15.84 117.79 44.08
C TYR A 258 -16.03 118.94 43.09
N LEU A 259 -14.95 119.43 42.48
CA LEU A 259 -15.06 120.18 41.23
C LEU A 259 -15.09 119.12 40.13
N GLY A 260 -16.28 118.74 39.69
CA GLY A 260 -16.45 117.72 38.66
C GLY A 260 -15.64 118.07 37.41
N ASN A 261 -14.90 117.10 36.88
CA ASN A 261 -14.64 117.08 35.44
C ASN A 261 -15.89 116.47 34.78
N GLU A 262 -16.23 116.91 33.57
CA GLU A 262 -17.53 116.67 32.93
C GLU A 262 -17.80 115.19 32.54
N THR A 263 -17.15 114.23 33.19
CA THR A 263 -17.28 112.79 32.92
C THR A 263 -17.63 111.94 34.16
N ASP A 264 -17.78 112.52 35.36
CA ASP A 264 -18.11 111.76 36.58
C ASP A 264 -19.59 111.92 37.00
N ASN A 265 -20.34 110.81 37.02
CA ASN A 265 -21.77 110.75 37.34
C ASN A 265 -22.08 110.49 38.84
N ARG A 266 -21.13 110.73 39.74
CA ARG A 266 -21.31 110.54 41.20
C ARG A 266 -21.73 111.83 41.92
N GLN A 267 -22.63 112.62 41.34
CA GLN A 267 -23.27 113.71 42.07
C GLN A 267 -24.18 113.13 43.16
N ILE A 268 -23.77 113.25 44.43
CA ILE A 268 -24.69 113.08 45.57
C ILE A 268 -25.55 114.33 45.61
N ALA A 269 -26.76 114.26 45.06
CA ALA A 269 -27.78 115.27 45.27
C ALA A 269 -28.25 115.20 46.73
N THR A 270 -27.58 115.90 47.64
CA THR A 270 -28.16 116.20 48.95
C THR A 270 -29.18 117.32 48.77
N GLY A 271 -30.39 116.93 48.38
CA GLY A 271 -31.58 117.77 48.50
C GLY A 271 -32.13 117.66 49.92
N PHE A 272 -32.34 118.83 50.53
CA PHE A 272 -33.23 119.03 51.67
C PHE A 272 -34.63 118.45 51.43
#